data_AF-A0A9D5JEJ0-F1
#
_entry.id   AF-A0A9D5JEJ0-F1
#
_cell.length_a   1.000
_cell.length_b   1.000
_cell.length_c   1.000
_cell.angle_alpha   90.00
_cell.angle_beta   90.00
_cell.angle_gamma   90.00
#
_symmetry.space_group_name_H-M   'P 1'
#
loop_
_entity.id
_entity.type
_entity.pdbx_description
1 polymer ?
#
loop_
_entity_poly.entity_id
_entity_poly.type
_entity_poly.pdbx_seq_one_letter_code
_entity_poly.pdbx_strand_id
1 'polypeptide(L)' 'MRLTRFAINQPTVVTLFFFAIALFGLIGYFTMGVNIYPNVQFPVVAVTAAYPGASPEEIERLIVRPIEDQLQNVRHV' A
#
# COMPACT_ATOMS: atom_id res chain seq x y z
N MET A 1 22.04 22.96 -33.48
CA MET A 1 21.37 21.85 -32.75
C MET A 1 22.19 20.56 -32.88
N ARG A 2 23.00 20.21 -31.86
CA ARG A 2 23.89 19.02 -31.93
C ARG A 2 23.13 17.70 -31.82
N LEU A 3 22.10 17.65 -30.99
CA LEU A 3 21.26 16.46 -30.80
C LEU A 3 20.47 16.12 -32.07
N THR A 4 19.84 17.13 -32.69
CA THR A 4 19.13 16.96 -33.97
C THR A 4 20.06 16.52 -35.09
N ARG A 5 21.28 17.08 -35.16
CA ARG A 5 22.26 16.70 -36.19
C ARG A 5 22.77 15.26 -36.02
N PHE A 6 22.95 14.81 -34.78
CA PHE A 6 23.30 13.42 -34.48
C PHE A 6 22.15 12.47 -34.84
N ALA A 7 20.92 12.82 -34.46
CA ALA A 7 19.74 12.02 -34.76
C ALA A 7 19.47 11.86 -36.27
N ILE A 8 19.72 12.91 -37.06
CA ILE A 8 19.59 12.87 -38.52
C ILE A 8 20.74 12.09 -39.17
N ASN A 9 21.97 12.20 -38.65
CA ASN A 9 23.14 11.52 -39.23
C ASN A 9 23.18 10.01 -38.95
N GLN A 10 22.51 9.53 -37.91
CA GLN A 10 22.47 8.11 -37.54
C GLN A 10 21.02 7.62 -37.34
N PRO A 11 20.19 7.60 -38.40
CA PRO A 11 18.77 7.27 -38.30
C PRO A 11 18.54 5.84 -37.80
N THR A 12 19.42 4.89 -38.15
CA THR A 12 19.31 3.49 -37.73
C THR A 12 19.43 3.34 -36.21
N VAL A 13 20.36 4.07 -35.57
CA VAL A 13 20.58 4.02 -34.11
C VAL A 13 19.37 4.59 -33.38
N VAL A 14 18.83 5.71 -33.88
CA VAL A 14 17.64 6.36 -33.30
C VAL A 14 16.42 5.45 -33.38
N THR A 15 16.15 4.87 -34.55
CA THR A 15 15.02 3.95 -34.74
C THR A 15 15.15 2.71 -33.84
N LEU A 16 16.36 2.13 -33.74
CA LEU A 16 16.59 0.98 -32.87
C LEU A 16 16.36 1.33 -31.38
N PHE A 17 16.79 2.50 -30.95
CA PHE A 17 16.59 2.98 -29.59
C PHE A 17 15.11 3.15 -29.25
N PHE A 18 14.35 3.82 -30.12
CA PHE A 18 12.90 3.96 -29.92
C PHE A 18 12.18 2.62 -30.02
N PHE A 19 12.62 1.73 -30.90
CA PHE A 19 12.07 0.39 -31.02
C PHE A 19 12.31 -0.43 -29.75
N ALA A 20 13.51 -0.36 -29.17
CA ALA A 20 13.82 -1.00 -27.89
C ALA A 20 12.91 -0.46 -26.78
N ILE A 21 12.75 0.86 -26.66
CA ILE A 21 11.84 1.48 -25.68
C ILE A 21 10.41 0.98 -25.88
N ALA A 22 9.92 0.95 -27.12
CA ALA A 22 8.58 0.47 -27.43
C ALA A 22 8.41 -1.01 -27.03
N LEU A 23 9.42 -1.84 -27.28
CA LEU A 23 9.39 -3.26 -26.94
C LEU A 23 9.38 -3.49 -25.42
N PHE A 24 10.24 -2.78 -24.68
CA PHE A 24 10.24 -2.83 -23.21
C PHE A 24 8.93 -2.29 -22.62
N GLY A 25 8.38 -1.21 -23.19
CA GLY A 25 7.08 -0.67 -22.79
C GLY A 25 5.94 -1.66 -23.03
N LEU A 26 5.95 -2.35 -24.17
CA LEU A 26 4.95 -3.36 -24.51
C LEU A 26 4.99 -4.55 -23.54
N ILE A 27 6.18 -5.06 -23.25
CA ILE A 27 6.38 -6.12 -22.26
C ILE A 27 5.93 -5.63 -20.88
N GLY A 28 6.31 -4.41 -20.48
CA GLY A 28 5.87 -3.80 -19.23
C GLY A 28 4.35 -3.73 -19.11
N TYR A 29 3.67 -3.31 -20.18
CA TYR A 29 2.20 -3.23 -20.22
C TYR A 29 1.54 -4.60 -20.03
N PHE A 30 2.04 -5.65 -20.69
CA PHE A 30 1.46 -7.00 -20.58
C PHE A 30 1.82 -7.73 -19.28
N THR A 31 2.96 -7.41 -18.67
CA THR A 31 3.43 -8.04 -17.42
C THR A 31 2.89 -7.34 -16.18
N MET A 32 2.41 -6.11 -16.29
CA MET A 32 1.87 -5.36 -15.17
C MET A 32 0.57 -5.98 -14.68
N GLY A 33 0.63 -6.65 -13.53
CA GLY A 33 -0.54 -7.22 -12.88
C GLY A 33 -1.52 -6.13 -12.44
N VAL A 34 -2.78 -6.27 -12.84
CA VAL A 34 -3.86 -5.39 -12.37
C VAL A 34 -4.39 -5.94 -11.05
N ASN A 35 -4.24 -5.18 -9.98
CA ASN A 35 -4.83 -5.53 -8.69
C ASN A 35 -6.21 -4.87 -8.53
N ILE A 36 -7.26 -5.59 -8.92
CA ILE A 36 -8.65 -5.12 -8.88
C ILE A 36 -9.16 -5.04 -7.43
N TYR A 37 -8.62 -5.87 -6.55
CA TYR A 37 -8.91 -5.88 -5.12
C TYR A 37 -7.63 -5.58 -4.36
N PRO A 38 -7.22 -4.30 -4.28
CA PRO A 38 -6.09 -3.95 -3.43
C PRO A 38 -6.38 -4.48 -2.03
N ASN A 39 -5.40 -5.20 -1.44
CA ASN A 39 -5.49 -5.66 -0.06
C ASN A 39 -5.38 -4.43 0.85
N VAL A 40 -6.49 -3.72 1.04
CA VAL A 40 -6.60 -2.61 1.98
C VAL A 40 -6.73 -3.24 3.36
N GLN A 41 -5.59 -3.41 4.02
CA GLN A 41 -5.55 -3.83 5.42
C GLN A 41 -5.89 -2.59 6.25
N PHE A 42 -7.14 -2.49 6.69
CA PHE A 42 -7.49 -1.56 7.75
C PHE A 42 -6.91 -2.10 9.06
N PRO A 43 -6.05 -1.35 9.78
CA PRO A 43 -5.52 -1.80 11.05
C PRO A 43 -6.64 -1.78 12.09
N VAL A 44 -7.33 -2.92 12.26
CA VAL A 44 -8.34 -3.10 13.30
C VAL A 44 -7.73 -3.93 14.42
N VAL A 45 -7.75 -3.39 15.63
CA VAL A 45 -7.32 -4.10 16.84
C VAL A 45 -8.57 -4.47 17.63
N ALA A 46 -8.78 -5.76 17.86
CA ALA A 46 -9.87 -6.27 18.69
C ALA A 46 -9.31 -6.67 20.07
N VAL A 47 -9.85 -6.07 21.13
CA VAL A 47 -9.52 -6.42 22.52
C VAL A 47 -10.71 -7.15 23.13
N THR A 48 -10.48 -8.33 23.69
CA THR A 48 -11.51 -9.13 24.37
C THR A 48 -11.13 -9.31 25.83
N ALA A 49 -12.07 -9.05 26.73
CA ALA A 49 -11.90 -9.23 28.16
C ALA A 49 -13.00 -10.15 28.69
N ALA A 50 -12.63 -11.37 29.09
CA ALA A 50 -13.55 -12.33 29.68
C ALA A 50 -13.25 -12.47 31.17
N TYR A 51 -14.24 -12.18 32.01
CA TYR A 51 -14.14 -12.36 33.46
C TYR A 51 -15.37 -13.10 33.99
N PRO A 52 -15.31 -14.45 34.07
CA PRO A 52 -16.45 -15.27 34.41
C PRO A 52 -16.85 -15.09 35.88
N GLY A 53 -18.13 -14.84 36.14
CA GLY A 53 -18.69 -14.71 37.48
C GLY A 53 -18.85 -13.29 38.01
N ALA A 54 -18.47 -12.26 37.24
CA ALA A 54 -18.83 -10.87 37.55
C ALA A 54 -20.08 -10.42 36.79
N SER A 55 -20.78 -9.44 37.36
CA SER A 55 -21.86 -8.76 36.65
C SER A 55 -21.31 -7.93 35.48
N PRO A 56 -22.10 -7.72 34.41
CA PRO A 56 -21.69 -6.89 33.28
C PRO A 56 -21.25 -5.48 33.70
N GLU A 57 -21.90 -4.88 34.69
CA GLU A 57 -21.57 -3.54 35.20
C GLU A 57 -20.20 -3.50 35.89
N GLU A 58 -19.83 -4.59 36.55
CA GLU A 58 -18.56 -4.72 37.27
C GLU A 58 -17.40 -4.95 36.30
N ILE A 59 -17.62 -5.71 35.23
CA ILE A 59 -16.67 -5.89 34.12
C ILE A 59 -16.41 -4.57 33.39
N GLU A 60 -17.46 -3.79 33.11
CA GLU A 60 -17.30 -2.48 32.46
C GLU A 60 -16.42 -1.55 33.30
N ARG A 61 -16.72 -1.43 34.60
CA ARG A 61 -16.05 -0.46 35.48
C ARG A 61 -14.62 -0.86 35.82
N LEU A 62 -14.37 -2.14 36.09
CA LEU A 62 -13.09 -2.60 36.61
C LEU A 62 -12.12 -3.03 35.51
N ILE A 63 -12.63 -3.41 34.34
CA ILE A 63 -11.80 -4.00 33.27
C ILE A 63 -11.86 -3.15 32.01
N VAL A 64 -13.06 -2.88 31.47
CA VAL A 64 -13.20 -2.20 30.18
C VAL A 64 -12.76 -0.74 30.24
N ARG A 65 -13.24 0.04 31.23
CA ARG A 65 -12.89 1.47 31.38
C ARG A 65 -11.39 1.72 31.54
N PRO A 66 -10.65 1.01 32.42
CA PRO A 66 -9.20 1.17 32.49
C PRO A 66 -8.48 0.85 31.18
N ILE A 67 -8.95 -0.15 30.43
CA ILE A 67 -8.38 -0.48 29.12
C ILE A 67 -8.63 0.65 28.12
N GLU A 68 -9.85 1.21 28.07
CA GLU A 68 -10.18 2.35 27.22
C GLU A 68 -9.34 3.59 27.56
N ASP A 69 -9.19 3.94 28.84
CA ASP A 69 -8.41 5.10 29.29
C ASP A 69 -6.92 4.98 28.92
N GLN A 70 -6.36 3.77 28.96
CA GLN A 70 -4.98 3.53 28.53
C GLN A 70 -4.85 3.59 27.01
N LEU A 71 -5.81 3.03 26.27
CA LEU A 71 -5.83 3.05 24.81
C LEU A 71 -6.01 4.47 24.25
N GLN A 72 -6.80 5.32 24.91
CA GLN A 72 -6.98 6.74 24.54
C GLN A 72 -5.66 7.53 24.56
N ASN A 73 -4.69 7.11 25.38
CA ASN A 73 -3.38 7.76 25.46
C ASN A 73 -2.39 7.27 24.40
N VAL A 74 -2.72 6.25 23.61
CA VAL A 74 -1.84 5.74 22.56
C VAL A 74 -2.01 6.59 21.30
N ARG A 75 -1.02 7.44 21.03
CA ARG A 75 -1.06 8.46 19.97
C ARG A 75 -1.07 7.88 18.53
N HIS A 76 -0.81 6.59 18.34
CA HIS A 76 -0.62 5.94 17.02
C HIS A 76 -1.34 4.59 16.89
N VAL A 77 -2.59 4.49 17.37
CA VAL A 77 -3.52 3.41 16.97
C VAL A 77 -4.61 4.02 16.12
#